data_AF-A0A519KHT2-F1
#
_entry.id   AF-A0A519KHT2-F1
#
_cell.length_a   1.000
_cell.length_b   1.000
_cell.length_c   1.000
_cell.angle_alpha   90.00
_cell.angle_beta   90.00
_cell.angle_gamma   90.00
#
_symmetry.space_group_name_H-M   'P 1'
#
loop_
_entity.id
_entity.type
_entity.pdbx_description
1 polymer ?
#
loop_
_entity_poly.entity_id
_entity_poly.type
_entity_poly.pdbx_seq_one_letter_code
_entity_poly.pdbx_strand_id
1 'polypeptide(L)'
;MLPQLISHNADLLRLWEAGYDMEILGGQYLLVHQIPYLNSQREILYGSIACVLTPRTPSVLGPMQDHTVFFAGQTPCHADGRAYEEIIIANRPQQIGGNFTVNFHFSSKPRGSGVYPDFYEKVRTYAEILSAPAKAIDPTLTNRPKRKMIT
;
A
#
# COMPACT_ATOMS: atom_id res chain seq x y z
N MET A 1 9.27 20.46 0.50
CA MET A 1 7.97 20.91 -0.08
C MET A 1 7.13 19.67 -0.38
N LEU A 2 5.80 19.68 -0.23
CA LEU A 2 4.95 18.54 -0.66
C LEU A 2 4.97 18.42 -2.20
N PRO A 3 5.15 17.23 -2.79
CA PRO A 3 5.01 17.04 -4.23
C PRO A 3 3.68 17.59 -4.72
N GLN A 4 3.69 18.29 -5.87
CA GLN A 4 2.50 18.94 -6.42
C GLN A 4 1.32 17.96 -6.57
N LEU A 5 1.57 16.71 -6.98
CA LEU A 5 0.48 15.73 -7.13
C LEU A 5 -0.20 15.40 -5.79
N ILE A 6 0.56 15.33 -4.69
CA ILE A 6 0.00 15.07 -3.35
C ILE A 6 -0.80 16.28 -2.87
N SER A 7 -0.30 17.50 -3.08
CA SER A 7 -0.98 18.71 -2.60
C SER A 7 -2.26 19.04 -3.38
N HIS A 8 -2.36 18.64 -4.65
CA HIS A 8 -3.51 18.93 -5.51
C HIS A 8 -4.56 17.80 -5.54
N ASN A 9 -4.28 16.66 -4.89
CA ASN A 9 -5.22 15.56 -4.78
C ASN A 9 -5.64 15.34 -3.33
N ALA A 10 -6.93 15.53 -3.04
CA ALA A 10 -7.47 15.46 -1.69
C ALA A 10 -7.23 14.09 -1.02
N ASP A 11 -7.29 13.00 -1.79
CA ASP A 11 -7.11 11.64 -1.25
C ASP A 11 -5.67 11.38 -0.84
N LEU A 12 -4.72 11.80 -1.69
CA LEU A 12 -3.29 11.71 -1.39
C LEU A 12 -2.91 12.61 -0.23
N LEU A 13 -3.44 13.83 -0.18
CA LEU A 13 -3.24 14.73 0.95
C LEU A 13 -3.76 14.10 2.26
N ARG A 14 -4.97 13.51 2.23
CA ARG A 14 -5.57 12.83 3.38
C ARG A 14 -4.71 11.66 3.87
N LEU A 15 -4.09 10.89 2.96
CA LEU A 15 -3.14 9.84 3.33
C LEU A 15 -1.89 10.42 4.00
N TRP A 16 -1.34 11.50 3.46
CA TRP A 16 -0.18 12.18 4.04
C TRP A 16 -0.48 12.70 5.45
N GLU A 17 -1.60 13.40 5.62
CA GLU A 17 -2.06 13.93 6.91
C GLU A 17 -2.35 12.82 7.93
N ALA A 18 -2.86 11.67 7.46
CA ALA A 18 -3.06 10.49 8.30
C ALA A 18 -1.73 9.86 8.78
N GLY A 19 -0.60 10.21 8.16
CA GLY A 19 0.73 9.80 8.59
C GLY A 19 1.34 8.61 7.85
N TYR A 20 0.82 8.28 6.66
CA TYR A 20 1.43 7.27 5.81
C TYR A 20 2.80 7.74 5.29
N ASP A 21 3.77 6.83 5.24
CA ASP A 21 5.05 7.07 4.56
C ASP A 21 4.85 6.81 3.07
N MET A 22 4.91 7.87 2.24
CA MET A 22 4.50 7.81 0.85
C MET A 22 5.55 8.36 -0.11
N GLU A 23 5.59 7.77 -1.30
CA GLU A 23 6.43 8.19 -2.42
C GLU A 23 5.63 8.09 -3.72
N ILE A 24 5.83 9.04 -4.65
CA ILE A 24 5.33 8.93 -6.02
C ILE A 24 6.46 8.45 -6.92
N LEU A 25 6.40 7.18 -7.35
CA LEU A 25 7.42 6.57 -8.18
C LEU A 25 7.05 6.70 -9.67
N GLY A 26 7.93 7.35 -10.43
CA GLY A 26 7.82 7.48 -11.90
C GLY A 26 6.51 8.14 -12.39
N GLY A 27 5.83 8.89 -11.52
CA GLY A 27 4.53 9.54 -11.80
C GLY A 27 3.34 8.59 -11.95
N GLN A 28 3.53 7.27 -11.81
CA GLN A 28 2.54 6.24 -12.13
C GLN A 28 2.18 5.36 -10.94
N TYR A 29 2.97 5.39 -9.87
CA TYR A 29 2.73 4.56 -8.69
C TYR A 29 2.77 5.42 -7.43
N LEU A 30 1.77 5.23 -6.57
CA LEU A 30 1.83 5.63 -5.18
C LEU A 30 2.41 4.46 -4.39
N LEU A 31 3.60 4.65 -3.83
CA LEU A 31 4.17 3.74 -2.87
C LEU A 31 3.78 4.17 -1.46
N VAL A 32 3.47 3.18 -0.62
CA VAL A 32 3.22 3.35 0.81
C VAL A 32 4.11 2.39 1.56
N HIS A 33 5.12 2.92 2.24
CA HIS A 33 6.17 2.17 2.89
C HIS A 33 5.86 1.90 4.36
N GLN A 34 6.76 1.15 5.01
CA GLN A 34 6.72 0.88 6.44
C GLN A 34 5.40 0.24 6.88
N ILE A 35 4.89 -0.68 6.05
CA ILE A 35 3.73 -1.49 6.39
C ILE A 35 4.23 -2.71 7.16
N PRO A 36 4.02 -2.81 8.49
CA PRO A 36 4.40 -4.01 9.22
C PRO A 36 3.54 -5.18 8.74
N TYR A 37 4.14 -6.36 8.66
CA TYR A 37 3.48 -7.64 8.34
C TYR A 37 4.27 -8.80 8.95
N LEU A 38 3.69 -10.00 8.96
CA LEU A 38 4.39 -11.22 9.38
C LEU A 38 4.81 -12.07 8.19
N ASN A 39 5.95 -12.73 8.28
CA ASN A 39 6.35 -13.80 7.36
C ASN A 39 5.98 -15.20 7.92
N SER A 40 6.33 -16.26 7.19
CA SER A 40 6.07 -17.66 7.58
C SER A 40 6.77 -18.09 8.88
N GLN A 41 7.84 -17.40 9.26
CA GLN A 41 8.59 -17.62 10.50
C GLN A 41 7.97 -16.85 11.69
N ARG A 42 6.87 -16.11 11.45
CA ARG A 42 6.22 -15.22 12.42
C ARG A 42 7.13 -14.05 12.86
N GLU A 43 8.05 -13.65 11.99
CA GLU A 43 8.89 -12.47 12.17
C GLU A 43 8.16 -11.23 11.68
N ILE A 44 8.27 -10.13 12.43
CA ILE A 44 7.74 -8.82 12.03
C ILE A 44 8.70 -8.20 11.02
N LEU A 45 8.21 -7.98 9.80
CA LEU A 45 8.92 -7.32 8.71
C LEU A 45 8.16 -6.07 8.25
N TYR A 46 8.81 -5.25 7.42
CA TYR A 46 8.21 -4.06 6.83
C TYR A 46 8.23 -4.14 5.31
N GLY A 47 7.06 -3.91 4.71
CA GLY A 47 6.85 -3.98 3.27
C GLY A 47 6.35 -2.66 2.71
N SER A 48 6.17 -2.64 1.39
CA SER A 48 5.61 -1.49 0.68
C SER A 48 4.44 -1.91 -0.19
N ILE A 49 3.32 -1.17 -0.07
CA ILE A 49 2.18 -1.27 -0.97
C ILE A 49 2.42 -0.33 -2.15
N ALA A 50 2.11 -0.76 -3.38
CA ALA A 50 2.15 0.07 -4.56
C ALA A 50 0.79 0.08 -5.26
N CYS A 51 0.19 1.27 -5.37
CA CYS A 51 -1.05 1.50 -6.11
C CYS A 51 -0.73 2.16 -7.44
N VAL A 52 -1.33 1.66 -8.54
CA VAL A 52 -1.28 2.37 -9.83
C VAL A 52 -2.07 3.67 -9.71
N LEU A 53 -1.43 4.77 -10.07
CA LEU A 53 -2.06 6.06 -10.28
C LEU A 53 -2.48 6.12 -11.74
N THR A 54 -3.78 6.34 -11.98
CA THR A 54 -4.24 6.66 -13.34
C THR A 54 -4.40 8.17 -13.45
N PRO A 55 -3.39 8.94 -13.88
CA PRO A 55 -3.54 10.37 -14.07
C PRO A 55 -4.55 10.65 -15.20
N ARG A 56 -5.56 11.49 -14.92
CA ARG A 56 -6.41 12.10 -15.95
C ARG A 56 -5.70 13.30 -16.57
N THR A 57 -4.94 14.02 -15.76
CA THR A 57 -4.01 15.10 -16.16
C THR A 57 -2.76 15.01 -15.27
N PRO A 58 -1.66 15.75 -15.55
CA PRO A 58 -0.46 15.71 -14.71
C PRO A 58 -0.68 16.02 -13.22
N SER A 59 -1.76 16.72 -12.86
CA SER A 59 -2.08 17.11 -11.48
C SER A 59 -3.40 16.52 -10.95
N VAL A 60 -4.13 15.75 -11.76
CA VAL A 60 -5.45 15.22 -11.41
C VAL A 60 -5.49 13.72 -11.67
N LEU A 61 -5.80 12.94 -10.63
CA LEU A 61 -6.05 11.51 -10.75
C LEU A 61 -7.44 11.27 -11.37
N GLY A 62 -7.51 10.28 -12.25
CA GLY A 62 -8.75 9.73 -12.76
C GLY A 62 -9.44 8.82 -11.74
N PRO A 63 -10.65 8.33 -12.06
CA PRO A 63 -11.38 7.42 -11.18
C PRO A 63 -10.60 6.13 -10.95
N MET A 64 -10.82 5.52 -9.80
CA MET A 64 -10.20 4.23 -9.48
C MET A 64 -10.70 3.14 -10.43
N GLN A 65 -9.77 2.50 -11.14
CA GLN A 65 -10.12 1.49 -12.15
C GLN A 65 -10.02 0.06 -11.61
N ASP A 66 -9.18 -0.17 -10.60
CA ASP A 66 -8.98 -1.50 -10.00
C ASP A 66 -8.91 -1.44 -8.46
N HIS A 67 -9.23 -2.56 -7.84
CA HIS A 67 -9.14 -2.76 -6.39
C HIS A 67 -7.83 -3.44 -5.97
N THR A 68 -6.88 -3.66 -6.89
CA THR A 68 -5.68 -4.45 -6.64
C THR A 68 -4.49 -3.59 -6.24
N VAL A 69 -3.50 -4.18 -5.57
CA VAL A 69 -2.23 -3.50 -5.25
C VAL A 69 -1.06 -4.42 -5.50
N PHE A 70 0.08 -3.86 -5.87
CA PHE A 70 1.33 -4.59 -5.79
C PHE A 70 1.92 -4.50 -4.39
N PHE A 71 2.75 -5.47 -4.02
CA PHE A 71 3.43 -5.48 -2.73
C PHE A 71 4.89 -5.90 -2.88
N ALA A 72 5.78 -5.15 -2.24
CA ALA A 72 7.20 -5.44 -2.11
C ALA A 72 7.49 -5.94 -0.69
N GLY A 73 8.04 -7.14 -0.58
CA GLY A 73 8.29 -7.84 0.67
C GLY A 73 8.40 -9.35 0.48
N GLN A 74 8.57 -10.07 1.58
CA GLN A 74 8.39 -11.52 1.64
C GLN A 74 6.90 -11.88 1.64
N THR A 75 6.57 -13.17 1.55
CA THR A 75 5.18 -13.66 1.61
C THR A 75 4.53 -13.22 2.92
N PRO A 76 3.48 -12.39 2.89
CA PRO A 76 2.78 -12.01 4.09
C PRO A 76 1.92 -13.16 4.59
N CYS A 77 1.86 -13.31 5.92
CA CYS A 77 1.20 -14.40 6.60
C CYS A 77 0.23 -13.92 7.69
N HIS A 78 -0.72 -14.79 7.99
CA HIS A 78 -1.55 -14.78 9.19
C HIS A 78 -0.72 -15.00 10.45
N ALA A 79 -1.34 -14.78 11.62
CA ALA A 79 -0.67 -14.93 12.93
C ALA A 79 -0.15 -16.36 13.20
N ASP A 80 -0.71 -17.37 12.53
CA ASP A 80 -0.27 -18.76 12.61
C ASP A 80 0.87 -19.11 11.62
N GLY A 81 1.33 -18.15 10.82
CA GLY A 81 2.38 -18.32 9.82
C GLY A 81 1.90 -18.81 8.45
N ARG A 82 0.60 -19.07 8.25
CA ARG A 82 0.06 -19.41 6.94
C ARG A 82 -0.01 -18.19 6.03
N ALA A 83 0.32 -18.36 4.76
CA ALA A 83 0.29 -17.28 3.78
C ALA A 83 -1.13 -16.72 3.58
N TYR A 84 -1.22 -15.45 3.19
CA TYR A 84 -2.43 -14.73 2.80
C TYR A 84 -2.96 -15.17 1.41
N GLU A 85 -3.14 -16.47 1.18
CA GLU A 85 -3.55 -17.03 -0.11
C GLU A 85 -4.87 -16.42 -0.63
N GLU A 86 -5.76 -15.99 0.26
CA GLU A 86 -7.05 -15.42 -0.11
C GLU A 86 -6.98 -14.04 -0.78
N ILE A 87 -5.85 -13.32 -0.64
CA ILE A 87 -5.63 -12.04 -1.34
C ILE A 87 -4.52 -12.14 -2.39
N ILE A 88 -3.65 -13.14 -2.36
CA ILE A 88 -2.54 -13.29 -3.33
C ILE A 88 -3.08 -13.79 -4.66
N ILE A 89 -3.08 -12.93 -5.68
CA ILE A 89 -3.45 -13.32 -7.06
C ILE A 89 -2.23 -13.57 -7.96
N ALA A 90 -1.06 -13.06 -7.57
CA ALA A 90 0.23 -13.39 -8.19
C ALA A 90 1.39 -13.18 -7.20
N ASN A 91 2.46 -13.97 -7.37
CA ASN A 91 3.67 -13.98 -6.51
C ASN A 91 4.98 -13.95 -7.33
N ARG A 92 4.96 -13.23 -8.46
CA ARG A 92 6.10 -13.14 -9.38
C ARG A 92 6.78 -11.79 -9.24
N PRO A 93 8.10 -11.75 -8.97
CA PRO A 93 8.87 -10.52 -8.99
C PRO A 93 8.72 -9.77 -10.32
N GLN A 94 8.48 -8.47 -10.26
CA GLN A 94 8.49 -7.59 -11.42
C GLN A 94 8.99 -6.20 -11.03
N GLN A 95 9.58 -5.49 -12.00
CA GLN A 95 9.99 -4.10 -11.82
C GLN A 95 8.85 -3.16 -12.22
N ILE A 96 8.57 -2.19 -11.36
CA ILE A 96 7.66 -1.08 -11.62
C ILE A 96 8.42 0.25 -11.50
N GLY A 97 7.95 1.27 -12.20
CA GLY A 97 8.52 2.62 -12.12
C GLY A 97 10.03 2.70 -12.44
N GLY A 98 10.55 1.75 -13.22
CA GLY A 98 11.94 1.70 -13.68
C GLY A 98 12.85 0.78 -12.86
N ASN A 99 12.80 0.82 -11.53
CA ASN A 99 13.77 0.09 -10.70
C ASN A 99 13.24 -0.40 -9.34
N PHE A 100 11.94 -0.30 -9.08
CA PHE A 100 11.35 -0.80 -7.83
C PHE A 100 10.78 -2.19 -8.03
N THR A 101 11.27 -3.17 -7.26
CA THR A 101 10.81 -4.55 -7.36
C THR A 101 9.63 -4.80 -6.43
N VAL A 102 8.52 -5.27 -7.00
CA VAL A 102 7.39 -5.83 -6.25
C VAL A 102 7.38 -7.34 -6.40
N ASN A 103 6.99 -8.04 -5.35
CA ASN A 103 7.03 -9.51 -5.26
C ASN A 103 5.65 -10.15 -5.45
N PHE A 104 4.60 -9.40 -5.12
CA PHE A 104 3.24 -9.91 -5.14
C PHE A 104 2.25 -8.92 -5.77
N HIS A 105 1.11 -9.46 -6.19
CA HIS A 105 -0.07 -8.73 -6.60
C HIS A 105 -1.24 -9.24 -5.76
N PHE A 106 -1.92 -8.31 -5.08
CA PHE A 106 -3.01 -8.63 -4.17
C PHE A 106 -4.36 -8.13 -4.68
N SER A 107 -5.42 -8.87 -4.38
CA SER A 107 -6.80 -8.49 -4.61
C SER A 107 -7.62 -8.62 -3.32
N SER A 108 -8.20 -7.51 -2.88
CA SER A 108 -9.16 -7.45 -1.79
C SER A 108 -10.28 -6.53 -2.26
N LYS A 109 -11.38 -7.12 -2.70
CA LYS A 109 -12.50 -6.41 -3.30
C LYS A 109 -13.44 -5.87 -2.21
N PRO A 110 -13.75 -4.56 -2.18
CA PRO A 110 -14.72 -4.01 -1.23
C PRO A 110 -16.09 -4.67 -1.38
N ARG A 111 -16.74 -4.97 -0.25
CA ARG A 111 -18.12 -5.46 -0.24
C ARG A 111 -19.07 -4.37 -0.74
N GLY A 112 -20.08 -4.74 -1.52
CA GLY A 112 -21.06 -3.80 -2.07
C GLY A 112 -20.66 -3.30 -3.47
N SER A 113 -19.93 -2.18 -3.56
CA SER A 113 -19.58 -1.53 -4.83
C SER A 113 -18.58 -2.31 -5.68
N GLY A 114 -17.74 -3.14 -5.05
CA GLY A 114 -16.65 -3.85 -5.73
C GLY A 114 -15.45 -2.99 -6.14
N VAL A 115 -15.46 -1.70 -5.81
CA VAL A 115 -14.41 -0.72 -6.09
C VAL A 115 -14.24 0.19 -4.87
N TYR A 116 -13.02 0.57 -4.51
CA TYR A 116 -12.82 1.51 -3.41
C TYR A 116 -13.25 2.92 -3.84
N PRO A 117 -13.83 3.72 -2.94
CA PRO A 117 -14.30 5.06 -3.28
C PRO A 117 -13.15 6.00 -3.64
N ASP A 118 -11.99 5.84 -3.00
CA ASP A 118 -10.83 6.70 -3.16
C ASP A 118 -9.52 5.96 -2.80
N PHE A 119 -8.38 6.58 -3.10
CA PHE A 119 -7.05 6.01 -2.76
C PHE A 119 -6.84 5.86 -1.26
N TYR A 120 -7.46 6.73 -0.45
CA TYR A 120 -7.35 6.67 0.98
C TYR A 120 -7.92 5.35 1.53
N GLU A 121 -9.15 5.00 1.15
CA GLU A 121 -9.81 3.78 1.59
C GLU A 121 -9.11 2.53 1.06
N LYS A 122 -8.58 2.57 -0.18
CA LYS A 122 -7.78 1.46 -0.74
C LYS A 122 -6.52 1.22 0.09
N VAL A 123 -5.68 2.24 0.26
CA VAL A 123 -4.43 2.14 1.02
C VAL A 123 -4.70 1.77 2.48
N ARG A 124 -5.67 2.42 3.12
CA ARG A 124 -6.07 2.15 4.51
C ARG A 124 -6.42 0.67 4.69
N THR A 125 -7.25 0.13 3.82
CA THR A 125 -7.73 -1.25 3.90
C THR A 125 -6.59 -2.25 3.76
N TYR A 126 -5.74 -2.10 2.73
CA TYR A 126 -4.61 -3.01 2.55
C TYR A 126 -3.56 -2.90 3.66
N ALA A 127 -3.29 -1.67 4.14
CA ALA A 127 -2.40 -1.47 5.26
C ALA A 127 -2.96 -2.07 6.57
N GLU A 128 -4.28 -2.11 6.76
CA GLU A 128 -4.91 -2.77 7.90
C GLU A 128 -4.85 -4.30 7.79
N ILE A 129 -5.17 -4.86 6.62
CA ILE A 129 -5.09 -6.29 6.35
C ILE A 129 -3.68 -6.83 6.63
N LEU A 130 -2.66 -6.20 6.02
CA LEU A 130 -1.28 -6.67 6.13
C LEU A 130 -0.72 -6.51 7.54
N SER A 131 -1.08 -5.44 8.24
CA SER A 131 -0.54 -5.15 9.57
C SER A 131 -1.27 -5.82 10.72
N ALA A 132 -2.50 -6.32 10.54
CA ALA A 132 -3.27 -6.91 11.62
C ALA A 132 -2.53 -8.06 12.34
N PRO A 133 -1.89 -9.04 11.65
CA PRO A 133 -1.16 -10.11 12.33
C PRO A 133 0.05 -9.60 13.12
N ALA A 134 0.82 -8.67 12.56
CA ALA A 134 1.98 -8.10 13.24
C ALA A 134 1.57 -7.30 14.48
N LYS A 135 0.49 -6.50 14.38
CA LYS A 135 -0.07 -5.72 15.49
C LYS A 135 -0.69 -6.60 16.59
N ALA A 136 -1.14 -7.82 16.25
CA ALA A 136 -1.60 -8.78 17.26
C ALA A 136 -0.44 -9.31 18.13
N ILE A 137 0.79 -9.36 17.58
CA ILE A 137 2.00 -9.73 18.31
C ILE A 137 2.57 -8.53 19.07
N ASP A 138 2.67 -7.38 18.41
CA ASP A 138 3.15 -6.13 19.00
C ASP A 138 2.17 -4.97 18.71
N PRO A 139 1.29 -4.64 19.68
CA PRO A 139 0.32 -3.56 19.53
C PRO A 139 0.93 -2.16 19.39
N THR A 140 2.23 -1.98 19.64
CA THR A 140 2.90 -0.69 19.49
C THR A 140 3.22 -0.34 18.03
N LEU A 141 3.16 -1.33 17.14
CA LEU A 141 3.42 -1.15 15.71
C LEU A 141 2.38 -0.24 15.05
N THR A 142 2.86 0.60 14.14
CA THR A 142 2.02 1.47 13.31
C THR A 142 2.30 1.26 11.83
N ASN A 143 1.24 1.31 11.03
CA ASN A 143 1.31 1.40 9.56
C ASN A 143 1.24 2.86 9.07
N ARG A 144 1.38 3.81 10.00
CA ARG A 144 1.37 5.27 9.79
C ARG A 144 2.51 5.90 10.60
N PRO A 145 3.78 5.65 10.25
CA PRO A 145 4.92 6.08 11.05
C PRO A 145 5.16 7.60 11.02
N LYS A 146 4.41 8.37 10.22
CA LYS A 146 4.57 9.81 10.02
C LYS A 146 5.99 10.17 9.60
N ARG A 147 6.36 9.84 8.36
CA ARG A 147 7.64 10.31 7.79
C ARG A 147 7.60 11.82 7.56
N LYS A 148 8.60 12.54 8.07
CA LYS A 148 8.88 13.90 7.61
C LYS A 148 9.44 13.81 6.20
N MET A 149 8.75 14.37 5.21
CA MET A 149 9.35 14.47 3.88
C MET A 149 10.58 15.38 3.97
N ILE A 150 11.72 14.85 3.53
CA ILE A 150 12.95 15.62 3.41
C ILE A 150 12.66 16.70 2.36
N THR A 151 12.92 17.95 2.75
CA THR A 151 12.58 19.15 1.98
C THR A 151 13.48 19.31 0.77
#